data_AF-A0A971Q7N5-F1
#
_entry.id   AF-A0A971Q7N5-F1
#
_cell.length_a   1.000
_cell.length_b   1.000
_cell.length_c   1.000
_cell.angle_alpha   90.00
_cell.angle_beta   90.00
_cell.angle_gamma   90.00
#
_symmetry.space_group_name_H-M   'P 1'
#
loop_
_entity.id
_entity.type
_entity.pdbx_description
1 polymer ?
#
loop_
_entity_poly.entity_id
_entity_poly.type
_entity_poly.pdbx_seq_one_letter_code
_entity_poly.pdbx_strand_id
1 'polypeptide(L)'
;LSRTKFYPWDPTLIDRLTADGVIDKAHVDAAAGRFASDTGQLKLDAKAETFQAVTPNSEAFIILRKGELAGERVRVANDGQACTVMVAAIDGQPIAESRRLLVLHLTDVQNDRIKFRSRDLTVLEHIGQLPHLVRRGSAEISIKLEDPGAVEVWAVDLSGKRQKKMETRVADGAVTFTAATVQPEGTFLAYEIERQP
;
A
#
# COMPACT_ATOMS: atom_id res chain seq x y z
N LEU A 1 15.65 -31.95 -23.14
CA LEU A 1 16.25 -30.89 -22.28
C LEU A 1 15.76 -29.55 -22.82
N SER A 2 14.77 -28.94 -22.16
CA SER A 2 14.31 -27.59 -22.54
C SER A 2 15.48 -26.63 -22.36
N ARG A 3 15.93 -25.99 -23.45
CA ARG A 3 16.93 -24.92 -23.36
C ARG A 3 16.26 -23.74 -22.67
N THR A 4 16.65 -23.42 -21.44
CA THR A 4 16.27 -22.17 -20.78
C THR A 4 16.66 -21.00 -21.69
N LYS A 5 15.66 -20.32 -22.24
CA LYS A 5 15.84 -19.15 -23.11
C LYS A 5 16.27 -17.99 -22.23
N PHE A 6 17.42 -17.39 -22.51
CA PHE A 6 17.96 -16.24 -21.78
C PHE A 6 17.46 -14.94 -22.42
N TYR A 7 16.96 -14.02 -21.61
CA TYR A 7 16.44 -12.73 -22.06
C TYR A 7 17.30 -11.59 -21.50
N PRO A 8 18.36 -11.15 -22.21
CA PRO A 8 19.15 -9.99 -21.78
C PRO A 8 18.28 -8.73 -21.84
N TRP A 9 18.59 -7.76 -20.97
CA TRP A 9 17.93 -6.46 -21.03
C TRP A 9 18.37 -5.67 -22.27
N ASP A 10 17.38 -5.21 -23.02
CA ASP A 10 17.47 -4.19 -24.07
C ASP A 10 16.06 -3.57 -24.25
N PRO A 11 15.89 -2.49 -25.03
CA PRO A 11 14.58 -1.85 -25.23
C PRO A 11 13.49 -2.73 -25.86
N THR A 12 13.85 -3.86 -26.48
CA THR A 12 12.94 -4.82 -27.12
C THR A 12 12.56 -5.99 -26.20
N LEU A 13 13.06 -6.01 -24.96
CA LEU A 13 12.87 -7.12 -24.01
C LEU A 13 11.40 -7.52 -23.87
N ILE A 14 10.50 -6.55 -23.71
CA ILE A 14 9.07 -6.82 -23.54
C ILE A 14 8.46 -7.44 -24.80
N ASP A 15 8.82 -6.94 -25.98
CA ASP A 15 8.34 -7.48 -27.25
C ASP A 15 8.77 -8.93 -27.42
N ARG A 16 10.02 -9.26 -27.06
CA ARG A 16 10.54 -10.62 -27.10
C ARG A 16 9.84 -11.56 -26.11
N LEU A 17 9.67 -11.12 -24.86
CA LEU A 17 8.96 -11.90 -23.84
C LEU A 17 7.51 -12.17 -24.25
N THR A 18 6.86 -11.21 -24.88
CA THR A 18 5.49 -11.33 -25.38
C THR A 18 5.40 -12.24 -26.60
N ALA A 19 6.31 -12.09 -27.57
CA ALA A 19 6.36 -12.92 -28.78
C ALA A 19 6.63 -14.40 -28.45
N ASP A 20 7.40 -14.66 -27.39
CA ASP A 20 7.71 -16.00 -26.91
C ASP A 20 6.64 -16.56 -25.94
N GLY A 21 5.57 -15.81 -25.65
CA GLY A 21 4.49 -16.22 -24.75
C GLY A 21 4.89 -16.35 -23.28
N VAL A 22 6.02 -15.74 -22.88
CA VAL A 22 6.46 -15.71 -21.48
C VAL A 22 5.60 -14.76 -20.66
N ILE A 23 5.14 -13.66 -21.28
CA ILE A 23 4.22 -12.70 -20.68
C ILE A 23 3.05 -12.51 -21.65
N ASP A 24 1.84 -12.46 -21.11
CA ASP A 24 0.65 -12.14 -21.90
C ASP A 24 0.67 -10.65 -22.30
N LYS A 25 0.49 -10.38 -23.60
CA LYS A 25 0.37 -9.02 -24.13
C LYS A 25 -0.77 -8.24 -23.49
N ALA A 26 -1.83 -8.93 -23.05
CA ALA A 26 -2.95 -8.30 -22.36
C ALA A 26 -2.54 -7.62 -21.03
N HIS A 27 -1.41 -8.03 -20.44
CA HIS A 27 -0.93 -7.51 -19.16
C HIS A 27 0.17 -6.46 -19.30
N VAL A 28 0.54 -6.07 -20.52
CA VAL A 28 1.64 -5.14 -20.75
C VAL A 28 1.28 -4.07 -21.76
N ASP A 29 1.41 -2.81 -21.33
CA ASP A 29 1.47 -1.63 -22.19
C ASP A 29 2.79 -0.90 -21.89
N ALA A 30 3.87 -1.39 -22.49
CA ALA A 30 5.22 -0.85 -22.28
C ALA A 30 5.35 0.61 -22.73
N ALA A 31 4.60 1.02 -23.76
CA ALA A 31 4.60 2.40 -24.23
C ALA A 31 3.97 3.35 -23.20
N ALA A 32 2.91 2.91 -22.51
CA ALA A 32 2.33 3.62 -21.38
C ALA A 32 3.11 3.41 -20.07
N GLY A 33 4.00 2.43 -19.99
CA GLY A 33 4.69 2.05 -18.75
C GLY A 33 3.79 1.32 -17.76
N ARG A 34 2.79 0.58 -18.25
CA ARG A 34 1.81 -0.14 -17.44
C ARG A 34 2.03 -1.64 -17.55
N PHE A 35 2.07 -2.30 -16.39
CA PHE A 35 2.35 -3.72 -16.29
C PHE A 35 1.41 -4.35 -15.25
N ALA A 36 0.91 -5.54 -15.55
CA ALA A 36 0.10 -6.32 -14.63
C ALA A 36 0.67 -7.73 -14.45
N SER A 37 0.38 -8.36 -13.31
CA SER A 37 0.63 -9.80 -13.12
C SER A 37 -0.25 -10.64 -14.04
N ASP A 38 0.08 -11.92 -14.18
CA ASP A 38 -0.74 -12.95 -14.85
C ASP A 38 -2.17 -13.05 -14.31
N THR A 39 -2.39 -12.76 -13.03
CA THR A 39 -3.72 -12.68 -12.41
C THR A 39 -4.39 -11.30 -12.52
N GLY A 40 -3.66 -10.28 -13.00
CA GLY A 40 -4.10 -8.89 -12.98
C GLY A 40 -4.17 -8.25 -11.59
N GLN A 41 -3.81 -8.98 -10.53
CA GLN A 41 -3.89 -8.53 -9.14
C GLN A 41 -2.78 -7.55 -8.77
N LEU A 42 -1.60 -7.65 -9.39
CA LEU A 42 -0.53 -6.67 -9.22
C LEU A 42 -0.53 -5.74 -10.44
N LYS A 43 -0.47 -4.43 -10.22
CA LYS A 43 -0.44 -3.42 -11.27
C LYS A 43 0.60 -2.36 -10.96
N LEU A 44 1.46 -2.08 -11.93
CA LEU A 44 2.44 -1.00 -11.90
C LEU A 44 2.10 0.00 -13.00
N ASP A 45 2.01 1.29 -12.66
CA ASP A 45 2.03 2.39 -13.63
C ASP A 45 3.28 3.23 -13.36
N ALA A 46 4.33 3.00 -14.16
CA ALA A 46 5.64 3.61 -13.97
C ALA A 46 5.62 5.12 -14.25
N LYS A 47 4.73 5.61 -15.11
CA LYS A 47 4.59 7.05 -15.39
C LYS A 47 3.81 7.76 -14.30
N ALA A 48 2.77 7.10 -13.78
CA ALA A 48 2.04 7.60 -12.62
C ALA A 48 2.84 7.42 -11.32
N GLU A 49 3.90 6.59 -11.32
CA GLU A 49 4.67 6.20 -10.14
C GLU A 49 3.80 5.57 -9.06
N THR A 50 2.89 4.69 -9.48
CA THR A 50 1.96 4.00 -8.60
C THR A 50 2.08 2.49 -8.73
N PHE A 51 1.83 1.80 -7.63
CA PHE A 51 1.72 0.36 -7.60
C PHE A 51 0.49 -0.03 -6.79
N GLN A 52 -0.20 -1.08 -7.23
CA GLN A 52 -1.35 -1.64 -6.54
C GLN A 52 -1.22 -3.17 -6.49
N ALA A 53 -1.52 -3.76 -5.34
CA ALA A 53 -1.79 -5.18 -5.20
C ALA A 53 -3.23 -5.32 -4.73
N VAL A 54 -4.11 -5.90 -5.54
CA VAL A 54 -5.55 -5.98 -5.27
C VAL A 54 -5.96 -7.45 -5.33
N THR A 55 -6.22 -8.03 -4.17
CA THR A 55 -6.64 -9.42 -3.99
C THR A 55 -7.89 -9.48 -3.11
N PRO A 56 -8.62 -10.61 -3.07
CA PRO A 56 -9.79 -10.73 -2.20
C PRO A 56 -9.50 -10.47 -0.71
N ASN A 57 -8.33 -10.89 -0.22
CA ASN A 57 -7.99 -10.89 1.21
C ASN A 57 -7.12 -9.69 1.60
N SER A 58 -6.48 -9.02 0.65
CA SER A 58 -5.65 -7.84 0.89
C SER A 58 -5.59 -6.90 -0.30
N GLU A 59 -5.57 -5.61 -0.02
CA GLU A 59 -5.34 -4.55 -1.00
C GLU A 59 -4.22 -3.62 -0.50
N ALA A 60 -3.23 -3.34 -1.34
CA ALA A 60 -2.12 -2.46 -1.05
C ALA A 60 -1.86 -1.47 -2.17
N PHE A 61 -1.41 -0.26 -1.79
CA PHE A 61 -1.26 0.89 -2.67
C PHE A 61 0.03 1.62 -2.33
N ILE A 62 0.87 1.88 -3.33
CA ILE A 62 2.01 2.78 -3.22
C ILE A 62 1.67 4.06 -3.98
N ILE A 63 1.67 5.19 -3.28
CA ILE A 63 1.33 6.50 -3.81
C ILE A 63 2.44 7.48 -3.42
N LEU A 64 3.22 7.96 -4.39
CA LEU A 64 4.41 8.79 -4.11
C LEU A 64 4.12 10.28 -3.92
N ARG A 65 2.91 10.73 -4.27
CA ARG A 65 2.48 12.14 -4.25
C ARG A 65 0.99 12.27 -3.93
N LYS A 66 0.51 13.50 -3.78
CA LYS A 66 -0.93 13.78 -3.61
C LYS A 66 -1.73 13.13 -4.74
N GLY A 67 -2.75 12.37 -4.39
CA GLY A 67 -3.52 11.61 -5.36
C GLY A 67 -4.33 10.53 -4.69
N GLU A 68 -4.96 9.70 -5.50
CA GLU A 68 -5.85 8.66 -5.03
C GLU A 68 -5.67 7.40 -5.85
N LEU A 69 -5.76 6.25 -5.17
CA LEU A 69 -5.90 4.96 -5.79
C LEU A 69 -7.08 4.21 -5.17
N ALA A 70 -7.74 3.39 -5.98
CA ALA A 70 -8.81 2.51 -5.55
C ALA A 70 -8.56 1.10 -6.10
N GLY A 71 -8.81 0.10 -5.26
CA GLY A 71 -8.97 -1.30 -5.64
C GLY A 71 -10.45 -1.67 -5.68
N GLU A 72 -10.76 -2.92 -5.39
CA GLU A 72 -12.14 -3.42 -5.40
C GLU A 72 -12.92 -2.96 -4.17
N ARG A 73 -12.26 -2.95 -3.00
CA ARG A 73 -12.87 -2.64 -1.71
C ARG A 73 -12.24 -1.45 -1.02
N VAL A 74 -10.99 -1.13 -1.32
CA VAL A 74 -10.25 -0.07 -0.62
C VAL A 74 -10.00 1.11 -1.54
N ARG A 75 -10.21 2.32 -1.02
CA ARG A 75 -9.84 3.59 -1.65
C ARG A 75 -8.94 4.35 -0.69
N VAL A 76 -7.84 4.89 -1.21
CA VAL A 76 -6.85 5.65 -0.46
C VAL A 76 -6.66 6.99 -1.13
N ALA A 77 -7.04 8.08 -0.45
CA ALA A 77 -6.75 9.44 -0.85
C ALA A 77 -5.57 9.98 -0.03
N ASN A 78 -4.40 10.06 -0.66
CA ASN A 78 -3.16 10.53 -0.06
C ASN A 78 -3.04 12.07 -0.11
N ASP A 79 -2.64 12.67 1.00
CA ASP A 79 -2.55 14.13 1.13
C ASP A 79 -1.32 14.76 0.43
N GLY A 80 -0.27 13.97 0.17
CA GLY A 80 0.93 14.49 -0.47
C GLY A 80 2.20 13.70 -0.30
N GLN A 81 2.44 13.07 0.85
CA GLN A 81 3.71 12.37 1.09
C GLN A 81 3.74 10.99 0.45
N ALA A 82 4.92 10.55 0.02
CA ALA A 82 5.09 9.17 -0.40
C ALA A 82 4.70 8.21 0.72
N CYS A 83 3.74 7.33 0.44
CA CYS A 83 3.24 6.37 1.40
C CYS A 83 2.90 5.03 0.74
N THR A 84 2.88 4.00 1.59
CA THR A 84 2.28 2.71 1.30
C THR A 84 1.11 2.51 2.24
N VAL A 85 -0.06 2.21 1.69
CA VAL A 85 -1.22 1.77 2.46
C VAL A 85 -1.49 0.30 2.15
N MET A 86 -1.71 -0.52 3.17
CA MET A 86 -2.13 -1.91 3.02
C MET A 86 -3.30 -2.20 3.94
N VAL A 87 -4.32 -2.85 3.42
CA VAL A 87 -5.44 -3.41 4.19
C VAL A 87 -5.40 -4.92 3.98
N ALA A 88 -5.40 -5.69 5.07
CA ALA A 88 -5.38 -7.14 4.99
C ALA A 88 -6.29 -7.77 6.05
N ALA A 89 -7.04 -8.78 5.64
CA ALA A 89 -7.80 -9.63 6.54
C ALA A 89 -6.86 -10.55 7.33
N ILE A 90 -7.03 -10.59 8.65
CA ILE A 90 -6.19 -11.43 9.51
C ILE A 90 -6.80 -12.81 9.78
N ASP A 91 -8.06 -13.00 9.43
CA ASP A 91 -8.85 -14.23 9.64
C ASP A 91 -8.94 -15.12 8.37
N GLY A 92 -8.25 -14.73 7.30
CA GLY A 92 -8.21 -15.48 6.04
C GLY A 92 -9.47 -15.33 5.18
N GLN A 93 -10.44 -14.50 5.58
CA GLN A 93 -11.62 -14.19 4.76
C GLN A 93 -11.34 -13.07 3.75
N PRO A 94 -12.17 -12.94 2.70
CA PRO A 94 -12.17 -11.74 1.88
C PRO A 94 -12.40 -10.48 2.73
N ILE A 95 -11.84 -9.34 2.32
CA ILE A 95 -11.93 -8.07 3.06
C ILE A 95 -13.38 -7.73 3.44
N ALA A 96 -14.34 -7.97 2.54
CA ALA A 96 -15.73 -7.62 2.75
C ALA A 96 -16.38 -8.35 3.95
N GLU A 97 -15.97 -9.61 4.15
CA GLU A 97 -16.56 -10.56 5.12
C GLU A 97 -15.73 -10.68 6.41
N SER A 98 -14.46 -10.25 6.36
CA SER A 98 -13.52 -10.37 7.46
C SER A 98 -14.02 -9.67 8.72
N ARG A 99 -13.90 -10.35 9.85
CA ARG A 99 -14.21 -9.80 11.17
C ARG A 99 -13.12 -8.87 11.67
N ARG A 100 -11.90 -9.01 11.16
CA ARG A 100 -10.75 -8.26 11.64
C ARG A 100 -9.76 -7.96 10.53
N LEU A 101 -9.47 -6.69 10.33
CA LEU A 101 -8.51 -6.19 9.34
C LEU A 101 -7.34 -5.50 10.04
N LEU A 102 -6.15 -5.66 9.46
CA LEU A 102 -5.00 -4.81 9.72
C LEU A 102 -4.89 -3.79 8.60
N VAL A 103 -4.78 -2.52 8.98
CA VAL A 103 -4.46 -1.42 8.07
C VAL A 103 -3.07 -0.88 8.43
N LEU A 104 -2.18 -0.80 7.45
CA LEU A 104 -0.90 -0.13 7.57
C LEU A 104 -0.92 1.16 6.75
N HIS A 105 -0.44 2.26 7.32
CA HIS A 105 -0.15 3.50 6.61
C HIS A 105 1.30 3.87 6.90
N LEU A 106 2.18 3.51 5.97
CA LEU A 106 3.61 3.61 6.12
C LEU A 106 4.13 4.76 5.27
N THR A 107 4.70 5.76 5.92
CA THR A 107 5.55 6.77 5.29
C THR A 107 7.02 6.43 5.53
N ASP A 108 7.92 7.26 5.00
CA ASP A 108 9.35 7.10 5.23
C ASP A 108 9.70 7.08 6.74
N VAL A 109 10.48 6.08 7.16
CA VAL A 109 10.96 5.91 8.54
C VAL A 109 12.48 5.77 8.50
N GLN A 110 13.16 6.69 9.17
CA GLN A 110 14.62 6.80 9.10
C GLN A 110 15.22 6.92 10.50
N ASN A 111 16.50 6.57 10.65
CA ASN A 111 17.23 6.86 11.89
C ASN A 111 17.46 8.36 12.04
N ASP A 112 17.47 8.85 13.29
CA ASP A 112 17.95 10.19 13.59
C ASP A 112 19.39 10.35 13.09
N ARG A 113 19.68 11.50 12.46
CA ARG A 113 20.99 11.83 11.85
C ARG A 113 21.47 10.87 10.76
N ILE A 114 20.57 10.13 10.11
CA ILE A 114 20.94 9.42 8.89
C ILE A 114 21.48 10.40 7.83
N LYS A 115 22.51 9.97 7.08
CA LYS A 115 23.09 10.78 6.00
C LYS A 115 23.26 9.96 4.74
N PHE A 116 22.65 10.43 3.67
CA PHE A 116 22.91 9.99 2.31
C PHE A 116 23.76 11.02 1.59
N ARG A 117 24.55 10.55 0.62
CA ARG A 117 25.36 11.43 -0.24
C ARG A 117 24.49 12.42 -1.02
N SER A 118 23.29 12.00 -1.40
CA SER A 118 22.41 12.74 -2.29
C SER A 118 20.94 12.48 -1.96
N ARG A 119 20.04 13.27 -2.56
CA ARG A 119 18.57 13.18 -2.36
C ARG A 119 17.92 11.94 -2.97
N ASP A 120 18.66 11.20 -3.81
CA ASP A 120 18.22 9.93 -4.38
C ASP A 120 18.26 8.76 -3.38
N LEU A 121 18.88 8.96 -2.21
CA LEU A 121 18.98 7.98 -1.12
C LEU A 121 19.67 6.66 -1.52
N THR A 122 20.52 6.69 -2.54
CA THR A 122 21.17 5.46 -3.09
C THR A 122 22.48 5.10 -2.40
N VAL A 123 23.19 6.09 -1.84
CA VAL A 123 24.47 5.88 -1.15
C VAL A 123 24.42 6.40 0.28
N LEU A 124 24.40 5.47 1.22
CA LEU A 124 24.43 5.73 2.66
C LEU A 124 25.86 6.09 3.11
N GLU A 125 26.03 7.26 3.73
CA GLU A 125 27.30 7.69 4.32
C GLU A 125 27.35 7.45 5.83
N HIS A 126 26.23 7.67 6.52
CA HIS A 126 26.07 7.40 7.94
C HIS A 126 24.70 6.82 8.24
N ILE A 127 24.66 5.69 8.95
CA ILE A 127 23.42 4.98 9.31
C ILE A 127 22.57 5.73 10.36
N GLY A 128 23.12 6.74 11.03
CA GLY A 128 22.43 7.48 12.08
C GLY A 128 22.34 6.71 13.40
N GLN A 129 21.33 7.03 14.20
CA GLN A 129 21.08 6.45 15.53
C GLN A 129 19.58 6.45 15.86
N LEU A 130 19.20 5.76 16.94
CA LEU A 130 17.85 5.86 17.49
C LEU A 130 17.60 7.26 18.10
N PRO A 131 16.34 7.73 18.16
CA PRO A 131 15.11 7.05 17.74
C PRO A 131 14.88 7.02 16.23
N HIS A 132 13.94 6.19 15.77
CA HIS A 132 13.41 6.28 14.41
C HIS A 132 12.51 7.51 14.28
N LEU A 133 12.67 8.24 13.17
CA LEU A 133 11.89 9.40 12.78
C LEU A 133 10.93 9.01 11.66
N VAL A 134 9.65 9.22 11.91
CA VAL A 134 8.57 8.97 10.95
C VAL A 134 8.26 10.25 10.21
N ARG A 135 8.24 10.19 8.89
CA ARG A 135 7.78 11.29 8.03
C ARG A 135 6.30 11.53 8.27
N ARG A 136 5.91 12.75 8.65
CA ARG A 136 4.50 13.12 8.79
C ARG A 136 3.80 13.00 7.44
N GLY A 137 2.73 12.22 7.37
CA GLY A 137 1.82 12.14 6.23
C GLY A 137 0.41 11.78 6.69
N SER A 138 -0.58 12.06 5.85
CA SER A 138 -1.97 11.72 6.10
C SER A 138 -2.61 11.09 4.86
N ALA A 139 -3.44 10.09 5.08
CA ALA A 139 -4.29 9.53 4.04
C ALA A 139 -5.70 9.29 4.57
N GLU A 140 -6.70 9.54 3.75
CA GLU A 140 -8.05 9.08 4.01
C GLU A 140 -8.23 7.69 3.42
N ILE A 141 -8.64 6.73 4.25
CA ILE A 141 -8.78 5.33 3.88
C ILE A 141 -10.26 4.96 3.99
N SER A 142 -10.85 4.53 2.88
CA SER A 142 -12.23 4.05 2.81
C SER A 142 -12.23 2.57 2.47
N ILE A 143 -12.96 1.75 3.24
CA ILE A 143 -12.98 0.29 3.09
C ILE A 143 -14.43 -0.18 3.02
N LYS A 144 -14.81 -0.81 1.91
CA LYS A 144 -16.13 -1.41 1.71
C LYS A 144 -16.22 -2.76 2.42
N LEU A 145 -17.14 -2.85 3.36
CA LEU A 145 -17.44 -4.05 4.15
C LEU A 145 -18.92 -4.42 3.97
N GLU A 146 -19.33 -5.64 4.31
CA GLU A 146 -20.77 -5.97 4.26
C GLU A 146 -21.59 -5.18 5.28
N ASP A 147 -21.00 -4.94 6.47
CA ASP A 147 -21.60 -4.13 7.53
C ASP A 147 -20.57 -3.10 8.04
N PRO A 148 -20.41 -1.97 7.33
CA PRO A 148 -19.47 -0.92 7.72
C PRO A 148 -19.95 -0.12 8.94
N GLY A 149 -21.22 -0.25 9.36
CA GLY A 149 -21.77 0.44 10.52
C GLY A 149 -21.43 -0.27 11.84
N ALA A 150 -21.20 -1.57 11.79
CA ALA A 150 -20.88 -2.40 12.94
C ALA A 150 -19.37 -2.60 13.18
N VAL A 151 -18.51 -1.66 12.78
CA VAL A 151 -17.06 -1.79 12.99
C VAL A 151 -16.50 -0.68 13.86
N GLU A 152 -15.44 -1.03 14.60
CA GLU A 152 -14.59 -0.05 15.27
C GLU A 152 -13.22 -0.02 14.60
N VAL A 153 -12.65 1.18 14.50
CA VAL A 153 -11.29 1.39 14.01
C VAL A 153 -10.43 1.89 15.18
N TRP A 154 -9.30 1.24 15.40
CA TRP A 154 -8.37 1.55 16.49
C TRP A 154 -6.97 1.76 15.93
N ALA A 155 -6.31 2.86 16.29
CA ALA A 155 -4.86 2.94 16.14
C ALA A 155 -4.20 1.97 17.14
N VAL A 156 -3.22 1.21 16.68
CA VAL A 156 -2.49 0.22 17.48
C VAL A 156 -0.99 0.50 17.47
N ASP A 157 -0.29 0.06 18.51
CA ASP A 157 1.17 0.06 18.50
C ASP A 157 1.73 -1.16 17.72
N LEU A 158 3.06 -1.28 17.65
CA LEU A 158 3.73 -2.38 16.94
C LEU A 158 3.49 -3.76 17.57
N SER A 159 2.95 -3.83 18.79
CA SER A 159 2.51 -5.09 19.43
C SER A 159 1.05 -5.43 19.10
N GLY A 160 0.32 -4.53 18.42
CA GLY A 160 -1.10 -4.65 18.15
C GLY A 160 -1.99 -4.19 19.31
N LYS A 161 -1.41 -3.61 20.37
CA LYS A 161 -2.21 -3.08 21.49
C LYS A 161 -2.91 -1.80 21.06
N ARG A 162 -4.23 -1.75 21.26
CA ARG A 162 -5.07 -0.56 21.03
C ARG A 162 -4.56 0.64 21.84
N GLN A 163 -4.41 1.77 21.16
CA GLN A 163 -3.96 3.03 21.77
C GLN A 163 -5.06 4.08 21.72
N LYS A 164 -5.74 4.22 20.58
CA LYS A 164 -6.72 5.28 20.33
C LYS A 164 -7.83 4.78 19.43
N LYS A 165 -9.09 4.98 19.82
CA LYS A 165 -10.24 4.76 18.93
C LYS A 165 -10.28 5.88 17.91
N MET A 166 -10.40 5.53 16.63
CA MET A 166 -10.45 6.49 15.54
C MET A 166 -11.88 6.95 15.32
N GLU A 167 -12.05 8.23 14.99
CA GLU A 167 -13.30 8.73 14.46
C GLU A 167 -13.50 8.15 13.05
N THR A 168 -14.71 7.66 12.81
CA THR A 168 -15.07 7.06 11.52
C THR A 168 -16.37 7.65 11.03
N ARG A 169 -16.54 7.61 9.71
CA ARG A 169 -17.82 7.88 9.05
C ARG A 169 -18.16 6.74 8.12
N VAL A 170 -19.45 6.48 7.94
CA VAL A 170 -19.94 5.50 6.99
C VAL A 170 -20.64 6.24 5.85
N ALA A 171 -20.18 5.99 4.62
CA ALA A 171 -20.78 6.51 3.41
C ALA A 171 -20.57 5.49 2.28
N ASP A 172 -21.55 5.35 1.39
CA ASP A 172 -21.47 4.49 0.20
C ASP A 172 -21.02 3.04 0.47
N GLY A 173 -21.46 2.47 1.59
CA GLY A 173 -21.11 1.11 2.00
C GLY A 173 -19.66 0.94 2.48
N ALA A 174 -18.95 2.03 2.78
CA ALA A 174 -17.58 2.01 3.28
C ALA A 174 -17.46 2.68 4.64
N VAL A 175 -16.65 2.08 5.52
CA VAL A 175 -16.11 2.77 6.70
C VAL A 175 -14.93 3.62 6.25
N THR A 176 -14.90 4.88 6.66
CA THR A 176 -13.86 5.84 6.28
C THR A 176 -13.25 6.50 7.51
N PHE A 177 -11.92 6.59 7.54
CA PHE A 177 -11.17 7.28 8.59
C PHE A 177 -9.90 7.92 8.05
N THR A 178 -9.36 8.88 8.80
CA THR A 178 -8.09 9.54 8.47
C THR A 178 -6.94 8.88 9.21
N ALA A 179 -5.99 8.31 8.46
CA ALA A 179 -4.75 7.78 8.98
C ALA A 179 -3.65 8.85 8.89
N ALA A 180 -3.30 9.46 10.02
CA ALA A 180 -2.19 10.40 10.14
C ALA A 180 -1.04 9.80 10.95
N THR A 181 0.18 9.83 10.39
CA THR A 181 1.34 9.18 11.02
C THR A 181 1.86 9.89 12.26
N VAL A 182 1.66 11.21 12.35
CA VAL A 182 2.06 12.02 13.51
C VAL A 182 0.85 12.81 13.99
N GLN A 183 0.42 12.54 15.22
CA GLN A 183 -0.70 13.19 15.90
C GLN A 183 -0.25 13.75 17.26
N PRO A 184 -1.03 14.65 17.89
CA PRO A 184 -0.70 15.17 19.22
C PRO A 184 -0.52 14.07 20.27
N GLU A 185 -1.24 12.95 20.14
CA GLU A 185 -1.19 11.84 21.10
C GLU A 185 -0.07 10.83 20.80
N GLY A 186 0.59 10.91 19.64
CA GLY A 186 1.68 10.01 19.29
C GLY A 186 1.82 9.72 17.79
N THR A 187 2.66 8.73 17.50
CA THR A 187 2.94 8.26 16.14
C THR A 187 2.22 6.94 15.91
N PHE A 188 1.44 6.83 14.84
CA PHE A 188 0.66 5.63 14.51
C PHE A 188 0.90 5.24 13.05
N LEU A 189 1.27 3.97 12.84
CA LEU A 189 1.53 3.41 11.51
C LEU A 189 0.58 2.24 11.17
N ALA A 190 -0.13 1.75 12.18
CA ALA A 190 -1.00 0.59 12.08
C ALA A 190 -2.34 0.88 12.75
N TYR A 191 -3.39 0.31 12.17
CA TYR A 191 -4.75 0.39 12.65
C TYR A 191 -5.40 -0.99 12.57
N GLU A 192 -6.22 -1.29 13.55
CA GLU A 192 -7.09 -2.45 13.57
C GLU A 192 -8.50 -2.00 13.22
N ILE A 193 -9.17 -2.80 12.39
CA ILE A 193 -10.62 -2.70 12.20
C ILE A 193 -11.23 -3.99 12.71
N GLU A 194 -12.20 -3.90 13.62
CA GLU A 194 -12.88 -5.07 14.17
C GLU A 194 -14.40 -4.90 14.06
N ARG A 195 -15.05 -5.90 13.46
CA ARG A 195 -16.51 -6.03 13.45
C ARG A 195 -17.00 -6.39 14.85
N GLN A 196 -17.87 -5.55 15.37
CA GLN A 196 -18.51 -5.73 16.66
C GLN A 196 -19.56 -6.86 16.58
N PRO A 197 -19.85 -7.53 17.72
CA PRO A 197 -20.87 -8.56 17.80
C PRO A 197 -22.27 -8.09 17.41
#